data_AF-A0A5C3M1H9-F1
#
_entry.id   AF-A0A5C3M1H9-F1
#
_cell.length_a   1.000
_cell.length_b   1.000
_cell.length_c   1.000
_cell.angle_alpha   90.00
_cell.angle_beta   90.00
_cell.angle_gamma   90.00
#
_symmetry.space_group_name_H-M   'P 1'
#
loop_
_entity.id
_entity.type
_entity.pdbx_description
1 polymer ?
#
loop_
_entity_poly.entity_id
_entity_poly.type
_entity_poly.pdbx_seq_one_letter_code
_entity_poly.pdbx_strand_id
1 'polypeptide(L)'
;MTELVQSGLTFRITNAKSGTVVDLSGTDRQSVTGWPSHGGDNQKWTVNWTGSGWTLRNVWSGLYLGLNGSPADGTRIVGVTTPVEWHIWHDTVNNSTYRIFVPNTHFNLDLYAQGNASPGNPITLWYTWNGVHQTWKFDRGTYSLRFCGPYLRSSDARTNELLHSLKVNST
;
A
#
# COMPACT_ATOMS: atom_id res chain seq x y z
N MET A 1 -15.23 3.51 -14.23
CA MET A 1 -14.15 2.68 -13.67
C MET A 1 -14.36 2.61 -12.17
N THR A 2 -14.23 1.44 -11.56
CA THR A 2 -14.27 1.28 -10.09
C THR A 2 -12.97 1.77 -9.48
N GLU A 3 -13.04 2.44 -8.32
CA GLU A 3 -11.87 2.86 -7.55
C GLU A 3 -10.98 1.65 -7.23
N LEU A 4 -9.66 1.79 -7.38
CA LEU A 4 -8.72 0.68 -7.19
C LEU A 4 -8.52 0.37 -5.70
N VAL A 5 -8.38 1.42 -4.88
CA VAL A 5 -8.18 1.29 -3.44
C VAL A 5 -9.51 0.99 -2.77
N GLN A 6 -9.68 -0.26 -2.31
CA GLN A 6 -10.88 -0.74 -1.64
C GLN A 6 -10.50 -1.43 -0.34
N SER A 7 -11.41 -1.38 0.64
CA SER A 7 -11.20 -1.97 1.97
C SER A 7 -10.97 -3.49 1.88
N GLY A 8 -10.06 -4.00 2.69
CA GLY A 8 -9.69 -5.41 2.77
C GLY A 8 -8.69 -5.87 1.70
N LEU A 9 -8.33 -5.03 0.73
CA LEU A 9 -7.36 -5.39 -0.31
C LEU A 9 -5.92 -5.19 0.17
N THR A 10 -5.01 -6.01 -0.36
CA THR A 10 -3.57 -5.94 -0.11
C THR A 10 -2.84 -5.37 -1.31
N PHE A 11 -1.92 -4.46 -1.06
CA PHE A 11 -1.16 -3.77 -2.10
C PHE A 11 0.33 -3.77 -1.81
N ARG A 12 1.11 -3.79 -2.88
CA ARG A 12 2.45 -3.20 -2.92
C ARG A 12 2.30 -1.73 -3.28
N ILE A 13 2.91 -0.85 -2.49
CA ILE A 13 2.81 0.60 -2.65
C ILE A 13 4.16 1.10 -3.15
N THR A 14 4.20 1.63 -4.37
CA THR A 14 5.45 1.98 -5.08
C THR A 14 5.57 3.48 -5.20
N ASN A 15 6.70 4.06 -4.80
CA ASN A 15 6.98 5.46 -5.03
C ASN A 15 7.05 5.73 -6.54
N ALA A 16 6.31 6.73 -7.02
CA ALA A 16 6.20 6.99 -8.45
C ALA A 16 7.51 7.52 -9.07
N LYS A 17 8.41 8.11 -8.28
CA LYS A 17 9.70 8.64 -8.76
C LYS A 17 10.79 7.58 -8.78
N SER A 18 11.01 6.91 -7.65
CA SER A 18 12.16 5.99 -7.50
C SER A 18 11.88 4.57 -7.98
N GLY A 19 10.61 4.16 -8.02
CA GLY A 19 10.24 2.75 -8.22
C GLY A 19 10.48 1.85 -7.00
N THR A 20 11.00 2.39 -5.89
CA THR A 20 11.11 1.65 -4.63
C THR A 20 9.75 1.55 -3.94
N VAL A 21 9.58 0.53 -3.09
CA VAL A 21 8.30 0.23 -2.44
C VAL A 21 8.34 0.57 -0.96
N VAL A 22 7.17 0.81 -0.37
CA VAL A 22 6.99 0.96 1.08
C VAL A 22 7.33 -0.37 1.74
N ASP A 23 8.52 -0.45 2.33
CA ASP A 23 9.08 -1.64 2.97
C ASP A 23 9.19 -1.41 4.47
N LEU A 24 8.57 -2.29 5.26
CA LEU A 24 8.86 -2.38 6.68
C LEU A 24 10.13 -3.22 6.87
N SER A 25 11.18 -2.61 7.41
CA SER A 25 12.47 -3.24 7.60
C SER A 25 12.36 -4.55 8.39
N GLY A 26 12.81 -5.64 7.76
CA GLY A 26 12.90 -6.95 8.42
C GLY A 26 13.97 -7.01 9.52
N THR A 27 14.91 -6.06 9.53
CA THR A 27 16.04 -6.02 10.47
C THR A 27 15.63 -5.49 11.84
N ASP A 28 14.92 -4.36 11.87
CA ASP A 28 14.53 -3.69 13.14
C ASP A 28 13.03 -3.81 13.43
N ARG A 29 12.23 -4.32 12.48
CA ARG A 29 10.77 -4.44 12.56
C ARG A 29 10.05 -3.13 12.87
N GLN A 30 10.67 -1.99 12.54
CA GLN A 30 10.15 -0.68 12.91
C GLN A 30 10.32 0.32 11.78
N SER A 31 11.49 0.43 11.15
CA SER A 31 11.73 1.44 10.13
C SER A 31 10.91 1.17 8.87
N VAL A 32 10.26 2.20 8.34
CA VAL A 32 9.62 2.13 7.02
C VAL A 32 10.42 2.95 6.02
N THR A 33 10.84 2.28 4.95
CA THR A 33 11.80 2.83 3.98
C THR A 33 11.37 2.54 2.55
N GLY A 34 11.98 3.24 1.60
CA GLY A 34 11.96 2.84 0.20
C GLY A 34 12.96 1.71 -0.02
N TRP A 35 12.49 0.55 -0.49
CA TRP A 35 13.34 -0.59 -0.83
C TRP A 35 13.03 -1.16 -2.22
N PRO A 36 13.98 -1.73 -2.97
CA PRO A 36 13.68 -2.47 -4.19
C PRO A 36 12.66 -3.59 -3.95
N SER A 37 11.70 -3.76 -4.84
CA SER A 37 10.71 -4.82 -4.67
C SER A 37 11.35 -6.20 -4.76
N HIS A 38 11.13 -7.04 -3.74
CA HIS A 38 11.56 -8.44 -3.70
C HIS A 38 10.39 -9.41 -3.42
N GLY A 39 9.18 -8.89 -3.25
CA GLY A 39 7.96 -9.70 -3.12
C GLY A 39 7.69 -10.25 -1.72
N GLY A 40 8.55 -9.93 -0.74
CA GLY A 40 8.35 -10.27 0.66
C GLY A 40 7.09 -9.64 1.26
N ASP A 41 6.53 -10.30 2.27
CA ASP A 41 5.30 -9.86 2.93
C ASP A 41 5.47 -8.56 3.73
N ASN A 42 6.73 -8.20 4.05
CA ASN A 42 7.06 -6.91 4.67
C ASN A 42 6.93 -5.72 3.68
N GLN A 43 6.72 -5.98 2.38
CA GLN A 43 6.44 -4.99 1.32
C GLN A 43 4.95 -4.94 0.92
N LYS A 44 4.09 -5.63 1.67
CA LYS A 44 2.67 -5.75 1.38
C LYS A 44 1.86 -5.14 2.51
N TRP A 45 0.88 -4.33 2.14
CA TRP A 45 0.05 -3.58 3.07
C TRP A 45 -1.42 -3.82 2.77
N THR A 46 -2.14 -4.39 3.73
CA THR A 46 -3.60 -4.50 3.68
C THR A 46 -4.22 -3.19 4.11
N VAL A 47 -5.07 -2.61 3.27
CA VAL A 47 -5.74 -1.35 3.55
C VAL A 47 -7.16 -1.61 4.04
N ASN A 48 -7.59 -0.93 5.11
CA ASN A 48 -8.95 -1.04 5.62
C ASN A 48 -9.55 0.34 5.86
N TRP A 49 -10.76 0.54 5.36
CA TRP A 49 -11.56 1.74 5.62
C TRP A 49 -12.15 1.68 7.03
N THR A 50 -12.01 2.77 7.78
CA THR A 50 -12.47 2.87 9.18
C THR A 50 -13.83 3.57 9.32
N GLY A 51 -14.32 4.22 8.26
CA GLY A 51 -15.44 5.15 8.31
C GLY A 51 -15.02 6.61 8.10
N SER A 52 -13.78 6.96 8.47
CA SER A 52 -13.20 8.30 8.33
C SER A 52 -11.88 8.32 7.56
N GLY A 53 -11.12 7.23 7.57
CA GLY A 53 -9.83 7.13 6.91
C GLY A 53 -9.43 5.69 6.59
N TRP A 54 -8.18 5.54 6.16
CA TRP A 54 -7.59 4.26 5.83
C TRP A 54 -6.53 3.88 6.85
N THR A 55 -6.55 2.63 7.29
CA THR A 55 -5.41 2.03 7.97
C THR A 55 -4.62 1.19 6.98
N LEU A 56 -3.29 1.13 7.12
CA LEU A 56 -2.42 0.30 6.30
C LEU A 56 -1.68 -0.65 7.22
N ARG A 57 -2.00 -1.94 7.15
CA ARG A 57 -1.42 -2.98 8.01
C ARG A 57 -0.44 -3.85 7.22
N ASN A 58 0.80 -3.94 7.69
CA ASN A 58 1.83 -4.77 7.09
C ASN A 58 1.45 -6.25 7.18
N VAL A 59 1.56 -7.00 6.08
CA VAL A 59 1.16 -8.41 6.03
C VAL A 59 2.07 -9.29 6.87
N TRP A 60 3.38 -9.01 6.88
CA TRP A 60 4.34 -9.84 7.62
C TRP A 60 4.27 -9.64 9.14
N SER A 61 4.29 -8.39 9.60
CA SER A 61 4.40 -8.09 11.03
C SER A 61 3.06 -7.85 11.72
N GLY A 62 2.01 -7.52 10.95
CA GLY A 62 0.74 -7.05 11.50
C GLY A 62 0.78 -5.64 12.09
N LEU A 63 1.92 -4.94 12.02
CA LEU A 63 2.04 -3.53 12.42
C LEU A 63 1.36 -2.60 11.41
N TYR A 64 0.95 -1.43 11.87
CA TYR A 64 0.36 -0.39 11.04
C TYR A 64 1.41 0.63 10.59
N LEU A 65 1.20 1.20 9.41
CA LEU A 65 1.94 2.35 8.93
C LEU A 65 1.59 3.55 9.83
N GLY A 66 2.56 4.09 10.56
CA GLY A 66 2.36 5.17 11.51
C GLY A 66 3.53 6.14 11.56
N LEU A 67 3.50 7.02 12.55
CA LEU A 67 4.45 8.11 12.73
C LEU A 67 5.33 7.88 13.95
N ASN A 68 6.60 8.28 13.85
CA ASN A 68 7.46 8.45 15.01
C ASN A 68 7.45 9.93 15.43
N GLY A 69 6.44 10.32 16.22
CA GLY A 69 6.23 11.69 16.68
C GLY A 69 5.05 12.40 16.01
N SER A 70 5.01 13.73 16.15
CA SER A 70 3.94 14.58 15.60
C SER A 70 4.09 14.84 14.10
N PRO A 71 3.00 15.12 13.36
CA PRO A 71 3.07 15.52 11.97
C PRO A 71 3.86 16.82 11.77
N ALA A 72 5.01 16.72 11.11
CA ALA A 72 5.87 17.82 10.72
C ALA A 72 6.78 17.38 9.57
N ASP A 73 7.43 18.32 8.91
CA ASP A 73 8.45 18.01 7.90
C ASP A 73 9.58 17.16 8.50
N GLY A 74 9.91 16.07 7.82
CA GLY A 74 10.94 15.12 8.22
C GLY A 74 10.50 14.08 9.26
N THR A 75 9.27 14.13 9.79
CA THR A 75 8.77 13.09 10.71
C THR A 75 8.84 11.72 10.04
N ARG A 76 9.47 10.74 10.69
CA ARG A 76 9.66 9.40 10.12
C ARG A 76 8.38 8.58 10.13
N ILE A 77 8.18 7.83 9.05
CA ILE A 77 7.19 6.76 8.99
C ILE A 77 7.81 5.50 9.61
N VAL A 78 7.04 4.83 10.46
CA VAL A 78 7.44 3.61 11.17
C VAL A 78 6.29 2.62 11.28
N GLY A 79 6.60 1.36 11.59
CA GLY A 79 5.63 0.38 12.04
C GLY A 79 5.21 0.65 13.49
N VAL A 80 3.90 0.69 13.74
CA VAL A 80 3.30 0.88 15.07
C VAL A 80 2.26 -0.19 15.38
N THR A 81 1.99 -0.44 16.66
CA THR A 81 1.03 -1.48 17.09
C THR A 81 -0.42 -1.00 17.05
N THR A 82 -0.66 0.30 17.21
CA THR A 82 -1.99 0.91 17.17
C THR A 82 -2.34 1.37 15.75
N PRO A 83 -3.57 1.14 15.25
CA PRO A 83 -3.97 1.66 13.94
C PRO A 83 -3.84 3.18 13.85
N VAL A 84 -3.30 3.66 12.73
CA VAL A 84 -3.22 5.08 12.38
C VAL A 84 -4.01 5.30 11.10
N GLU A 85 -4.85 6.33 11.11
CA GLU A 85 -5.67 6.70 9.95
C GLU A 85 -4.88 7.58 8.98
N TRP A 86 -5.15 7.37 7.70
CA TRP A 86 -4.59 8.11 6.58
C TRP A 86 -5.69 8.49 5.60
N HIS A 87 -5.59 9.67 4.99
CA HIS A 87 -6.39 10.01 3.81
C HIS A 87 -5.63 9.62 2.55
N ILE A 88 -6.25 8.80 1.70
CA ILE A 88 -5.69 8.38 0.42
C ILE A 88 -6.48 9.06 -0.69
N TRP A 89 -5.82 9.92 -1.45
CA TRP A 89 -6.45 10.68 -2.54
C TRP A 89 -5.64 10.52 -3.82
N HIS A 90 -6.31 10.60 -4.97
CA HIS A 90 -5.62 10.73 -6.25
C HIS A 90 -4.77 12.00 -6.26
N ASP A 91 -3.59 11.91 -6.83
CA ASP A 91 -2.77 13.09 -7.12
C ASP A 91 -3.47 13.96 -8.17
N THR A 92 -3.42 15.28 -7.98
CA THR A 92 -4.13 16.24 -8.82
C THR A 92 -3.43 16.51 -10.16
N VAL A 93 -2.15 16.17 -10.28
CA VAL A 93 -1.36 16.32 -11.51
C VAL A 93 -1.41 15.02 -12.33
N ASN A 94 -1.29 13.88 -11.68
CA ASN A 94 -1.40 12.56 -12.29
C ASN A 94 -2.35 11.64 -11.49
N ASN A 95 -3.61 11.56 -11.94
CA ASN A 95 -4.64 10.73 -11.32
C ASN A 95 -4.39 9.21 -11.42
N SER A 96 -3.30 8.76 -12.05
CA SER A 96 -2.87 7.36 -11.99
C SER A 96 -2.06 7.06 -10.72
N THR A 97 -1.81 8.06 -9.89
CA THR A 97 -1.03 7.98 -8.66
C THR A 97 -1.81 8.57 -7.50
N TYR A 98 -1.43 8.19 -6.28
CA TYR A 98 -2.08 8.57 -5.05
C TYR A 98 -1.14 9.35 -4.14
N ARG A 99 -1.71 10.13 -3.22
CA ARG A 99 -1.03 10.69 -2.06
C ARG A 99 -1.64 10.10 -0.79
N ILE A 100 -0.80 9.90 0.23
CA ILE A 100 -1.19 9.31 1.51
C ILE A 100 -0.92 10.36 2.59
N PHE A 101 -1.98 11.01 3.07
CA PHE A 101 -1.95 12.17 3.95
C PHE A 101 -2.26 11.81 5.40
N VAL A 102 -1.62 12.52 6.32
CA VAL A 102 -2.13 12.63 7.69
C VAL A 102 -3.49 13.35 7.63
N PRO A 103 -4.57 12.79 8.22
CA PRO A 103 -5.92 13.34 8.13
C PRO A 103 -5.98 14.83 8.49
N ASN A 104 -6.71 15.61 7.69
CA ASN A 104 -6.96 17.04 7.91
C ASN A 104 -5.68 17.90 8.00
N THR A 105 -4.60 17.47 7.35
CA THR A 105 -3.37 18.26 7.22
C THR A 105 -2.88 18.28 5.77
N HIS A 106 -1.80 19.01 5.53
CA HIS A 106 -1.07 19.01 4.26
C HIS A 106 0.13 18.07 4.25
N PHE A 107 0.40 17.34 5.34
CA PHE A 107 1.55 16.44 5.43
C PHE A 107 1.22 15.08 4.80
N ASN A 108 2.06 14.65 3.87
CA ASN A 108 1.92 13.35 3.20
C ASN A 108 3.23 12.56 3.17
N LEU A 109 3.11 11.28 2.83
CA LEU A 109 4.26 10.41 2.62
C LEU A 109 5.16 10.93 1.51
N ASP A 110 6.43 11.08 1.85
CA ASP A 110 7.52 11.58 1.03
C ASP A 110 8.70 10.62 1.12
N LEU A 111 9.20 10.15 -0.03
CA LEU A 111 10.48 9.45 -0.05
C LEU A 111 11.60 10.49 0.05
N TYR A 112 12.37 10.42 1.14
CA TYR A 112 13.32 11.46 1.54
C TYR A 112 14.36 11.81 0.46
N ALA A 113 15.02 12.96 0.62
CA ALA A 113 16.04 13.46 -0.30
C ALA A 113 15.54 13.52 -1.75
N GLN A 114 14.33 14.07 -1.93
CA GLN A 114 13.68 14.24 -3.24
C GLN A 114 13.45 12.92 -3.99
N GLY A 115 13.19 11.83 -3.27
CA GLY A 115 12.95 10.50 -3.85
C GLY A 115 14.22 9.74 -4.22
N ASN A 116 15.28 9.86 -3.41
CA ASN A 116 16.48 9.06 -3.62
C ASN A 116 16.14 7.55 -3.58
N ALA A 117 16.54 6.82 -4.62
CA ALA A 117 16.23 5.41 -4.82
C ALA A 117 17.16 4.45 -4.05
N SER A 118 18.17 4.96 -3.33
CA SER A 118 19.04 4.13 -2.49
C SER A 118 18.22 3.26 -1.54
N PRO A 119 18.45 1.93 -1.51
CA PRO A 119 17.74 1.04 -0.60
C PRO A 119 17.87 1.50 0.86
N GLY A 120 16.74 1.59 1.55
CA GLY A 120 16.70 2.01 2.95
C GLY A 120 16.55 3.51 3.14
N ASN A 121 16.45 4.30 2.06
CA ASN A 121 16.13 5.72 2.16
C ASN A 121 14.79 5.88 2.89
N PRO A 122 14.71 6.68 3.97
CA PRO A 122 13.53 6.73 4.81
C PRO A 122 12.32 7.31 4.08
N ILE A 123 11.15 6.83 4.45
CA ILE A 123 9.90 7.52 4.14
C ILE A 123 9.60 8.46 5.31
N THR A 124 9.34 9.72 4.98
CA THR A 124 9.09 10.80 5.93
C THR A 124 7.78 11.51 5.60
N LEU A 125 7.30 12.37 6.48
CA LEU A 125 6.28 13.34 6.17
C LEU A 125 6.90 14.62 5.63
N TRP A 126 6.26 15.23 4.64
CA TRP A 126 6.54 16.59 4.21
C TRP A 126 5.26 17.31 3.82
N TYR A 127 5.27 18.63 3.92
CA TYR A 127 4.21 19.47 3.39
C TYR A 127 4.04 19.20 1.89
N THR A 128 2.80 19.01 1.47
CA THR A 128 2.48 18.62 0.10
C THR A 128 2.89 19.69 -0.91
N TRP A 129 3.52 19.24 -1.98
CA TRP A 129 3.78 20.05 -3.18
C TRP A 129 3.78 19.17 -4.43
N ASN A 130 4.03 19.73 -5.60
CA ASN A 130 3.94 19.02 -6.89
C ASN A 130 5.09 18.02 -7.15
N GLY A 131 5.78 17.55 -6.10
CA GLY A 131 6.88 16.59 -6.18
C GLY A 131 6.40 15.14 -6.38
N VAL A 132 6.90 14.47 -7.43
CA VAL A 132 6.56 13.06 -7.76
C VAL A 132 7.01 12.06 -6.68
N HIS A 133 8.00 12.43 -5.85
CA HIS A 133 8.45 11.61 -4.72
C HIS A 133 7.45 11.57 -3.55
N GLN A 134 6.37 12.35 -3.62
CA GLN A 134 5.24 12.32 -2.70
C GLN A 134 4.04 11.54 -3.25
N THR A 135 4.17 10.93 -4.44
CA THR A 135 3.08 10.18 -5.08
C THR A 135 3.40 8.70 -5.19
N TRP A 136 2.35 7.88 -5.13
CA TRP A 136 2.44 6.44 -4.88
C TRP A 136 1.50 5.67 -5.80
N LYS A 137 1.97 4.55 -6.33
CA LYS A 137 1.17 3.61 -7.12
C LYS A 137 0.80 2.42 -6.25
N PHE A 138 -0.49 2.09 -6.23
CA PHE A 138 -1.01 0.89 -5.59
C PHE A 138 -1.08 -0.24 -6.62
N ASP A 139 -0.44 -1.36 -6.33
CA ASP A 139 -0.44 -2.54 -7.18
C ASP A 139 -0.89 -3.76 -6.35
N ARG A 140 -1.96 -4.43 -6.77
CA ARG A 140 -2.47 -5.64 -6.11
C ARG A 140 -1.53 -6.83 -6.27
N GLY A 141 -0.53 -6.72 -7.13
CA GLY A 141 0.28 -7.83 -7.62
C GLY A 141 -0.56 -8.93 -8.27
N THR A 142 0.12 -9.92 -8.83
CA THR A 142 -0.48 -11.23 -9.13
C THR A 142 -0.30 -12.14 -7.93
N TYR A 143 -0.74 -11.70 -6.75
CA TYR A 143 -0.73 -12.58 -5.58
C TYR A 143 -1.94 -13.49 -5.69
N SER A 144 -1.72 -14.72 -6.16
CA SER A 144 -2.69 -15.81 -6.11
C SER A 144 -3.43 -15.73 -4.78
N LEU A 145 -4.76 -15.60 -4.84
CA LEU A 145 -5.64 -15.65 -3.67
C LEU A 145 -5.23 -16.87 -2.85
N ARG A 146 -4.44 -16.68 -1.79
CA ARG A 146 -4.32 -17.68 -0.75
C ARG A 146 -5.63 -17.58 -0.01
N PHE A 147 -6.60 -18.39 -0.43
CA PHE A 147 -7.78 -18.71 0.36
C PHE A 147 -7.26 -19.20 1.72
N CYS A 148 -7.21 -18.31 2.70
CA CYS A 148 -6.89 -18.65 4.07
C CYS A 148 -8.22 -18.95 4.77
N GLY A 149 -8.55 -20.24 4.89
CA GLY A 149 -9.59 -20.77 5.79
C GLY A 149 -10.71 -21.55 5.09
N PRO A 150 -11.07 -22.76 5.58
CA PRO A 150 -12.30 -23.42 5.17
C PRO A 150 -13.46 -22.77 5.95
N TYR A 151 -14.06 -21.75 5.38
CA TYR A 151 -15.43 -21.38 5.73
C TYR A 151 -16.24 -21.08 4.48
N LEU A 152 -16.54 -22.14 3.75
CA LEU A 152 -17.81 -22.23 3.05
C LEU A 152 -18.46 -23.52 3.53
N ARG A 153 -19.32 -23.38 4.54
CA ARG A 153 -20.44 -24.31 4.67
C ARG A 153 -21.26 -24.19 3.39
N SER A 154 -21.62 -25.36 2.89
CA SER A 154 -22.49 -25.63 1.76
C SER A 154 -23.71 -24.71 1.66
N SER A 155 -24.17 -24.58 0.41
CA SER A 155 -25.44 -24.04 -0.07
C SER A 155 -25.51 -22.53 -0.30
N ASP A 156 -24.95 -22.07 -1.43
CA ASP A 156 -25.79 -21.32 -2.36
C ASP A 156 -25.32 -21.52 -3.80
N ALA A 157 -26.21 -22.05 -4.64
CA ALA A 157 -25.95 -22.41 -6.02
C ALA A 157 -26.19 -21.18 -6.90
N ARG A 158 -25.13 -20.44 -7.30
CA ARG A 158 -25.26 -19.44 -8.37
C ARG A 158 -23.95 -18.87 -8.98
N THR A 159 -22.88 -19.65 -9.07
CA THR A 159 -21.73 -19.27 -9.92
C THR A 159 -21.25 -20.43 -10.76
N ASN A 160 -21.95 -20.65 -11.87
CA ASN A 160 -21.53 -21.50 -12.98
C ASN A 160 -21.54 -20.59 -14.22
N GLU A 161 -20.46 -20.61 -15.01
CA GLU A 161 -20.04 -19.70 -16.13
C GLU A 161 -18.79 -18.90 -15.69
N LEU A 162 -17.56 -19.15 -16.14
CA LEU A 162 -17.04 -19.57 -17.43
C LEU A 162 -15.75 -20.39 -17.25
N LEU A 163 -15.80 -21.68 -17.53
CA LEU A 163 -14.64 -22.47 -17.97
C LEU A 163 -15.11 -23.43 -19.07
N HIS A 164 -15.27 -22.90 -20.28
CA HIS A 164 -15.35 -23.69 -21.51
C HIS A 164 -14.89 -22.83 -22.70
N SER A 165 -13.59 -22.78 -22.93
CA SER A 165 -13.04 -22.85 -24.29
C SER A 165 -11.53 -23.03 -24.18
N LEU A 166 -11.05 -24.25 -24.39
CA LEU A 166 -9.73 -24.54 -24.99
C LEU A 166 -9.59 -26.07 -25.11
N LYS A 167 -10.47 -26.70 -25.90
CA LYS A 167 -10.21 -27.99 -26.57
C LYS A 167 -11.14 -28.11 -27.78
N VAL A 168 -10.81 -27.45 -28.88
CA VAL A 168 -11.07 -27.98 -30.22
C VAL A 168 -9.96 -27.47 -31.14
N ASN A 169 -9.07 -28.37 -31.52
CA ASN A 169 -8.30 -28.30 -32.77
C ASN A 169 -7.92 -29.73 -33.12
N SER A 170 -8.78 -30.38 -33.91
CA SER A 170 -8.48 -31.58 -34.69
C SER A 170 -9.56 -31.71 -35.76
N THR A 171 -9.25 -31.16 -36.93
CA THR A 171 -9.63 -31.71 -38.23
C THR A 171 -8.42 -31.59 -39.12
#